data_AF-W4V6U0-F1
#
_entry.id   AF-W4V6U0-F1
#
_cell.length_a   1.000
_cell.length_b   1.000
_cell.length_c   1.000
_cell.angle_alpha   90.00
_cell.angle_beta   90.00
_cell.angle_gamma   90.00
#
_symmetry.space_group_name_H-M   'P 1'
#
loop_
_entity.id
_entity.type
_entity.pdbx_description
1 polymer ?
#
loop_
_entity_poly.entity_id
_entity_poly.type
_entity_poly.pdbx_seq_one_letter_code
_entity_poly.pdbx_strand_id
1 'polypeptide(L)'
;MNFLWYLVLIIPGIIKKYSYMMVPYILADNPNIGHKRALELSEQMTYGHKLNIFVLELSFLGWYLLGLLACCIGIIFVHPYLNATMAELYLVLRQQAIEKNLCTCEELMLDLILRDNDGFSEF
;
A
#
# COMPACT_ATOMS: atom_id res chain seq x y z
N MET A 1 -29.35 17.01 -9.37
CA MET A 1 -29.14 16.13 -8.19
C MET A 1 -28.62 14.77 -8.66
N ASN A 2 -27.33 14.45 -8.50
CA ASN A 2 -26.75 13.09 -8.71
C ASN A 2 -25.33 12.91 -8.08
N PHE A 3 -24.82 13.90 -7.33
CA PHE A 3 -23.43 13.93 -6.86
C PHE A 3 -23.12 12.85 -5.81
N LEU A 4 -24.10 12.53 -4.94
CA LEU A 4 -23.98 11.49 -3.91
C LEU A 4 -23.80 10.09 -4.53
N TRP A 5 -24.44 9.82 -5.67
CA TRP A 5 -24.31 8.53 -6.35
C TRP A 5 -22.93 8.36 -6.96
N TYR A 6 -22.39 9.40 -7.61
CA TYR A 6 -21.02 9.37 -8.13
C TYR A 6 -19.98 9.19 -7.01
N LEU A 7 -20.17 9.81 -5.84
CA LEU A 7 -19.30 9.61 -4.69
C LEU A 7 -19.27 8.15 -4.23
N VAL A 8 -20.44 7.49 -4.16
CA VAL A 8 -20.56 6.08 -3.75
C VAL A 8 -20.00 5.12 -4.81
N LEU A 9 -20.05 5.46 -6.11
CA LEU A 9 -19.50 4.62 -7.20
C LEU A 9 -18.00 4.81 -7.46
N ILE A 10 -17.44 5.97 -7.12
CA ILE A 10 -15.99 6.21 -7.20
C ILE A 10 -15.23 5.33 -6.20
N ILE A 11 -15.79 5.17 -4.99
CA ILE A 11 -15.19 4.37 -3.91
C ILE A 11 -14.88 2.93 -4.34
N PRO A 12 -15.81 2.10 -4.87
CA PRO A 12 -15.51 0.72 -5.27
C PRO A 12 -14.53 0.61 -6.44
N GLY A 13 -14.53 1.58 -7.37
CA GLY A 13 -13.59 1.60 -8.49
C GLY A 13 -12.14 1.85 -8.05
N ILE A 14 -11.94 2.77 -7.12
CA ILE A 14 -10.62 3.08 -6.54
C ILE A 14 -10.13 1.94 -5.64
N ILE A 15 -11.03 1.35 -4.85
CA ILE A 15 -10.72 0.23 -3.94
C ILE A 15 -10.08 -0.96 -4.66
N LYS A 16 -10.50 -1.24 -5.90
CA LYS A 16 -9.93 -2.34 -6.68
C LYS A 16 -8.50 -2.02 -7.15
N LYS A 17 -8.18 -0.75 -7.43
CA LYS A 17 -6.83 -0.34 -7.82
C LYS A 17 -5.80 -0.53 -6.72
N TYR A 18 -6.16 -0.29 -5.45
CA TYR A 18 -5.20 -0.45 -4.34
C TYR A 18 -4.66 -1.87 -4.22
N SER A 19 -5.48 -2.88 -4.52
CA SER A 19 -5.07 -4.28 -4.55
C SER A 19 -3.98 -4.58 -5.59
N TYR A 20 -3.82 -3.75 -6.62
CA TYR A 20 -2.76 -3.89 -7.62
C TYR A 20 -1.52 -3.08 -7.29
N MET A 21 -1.63 -2.04 -6.44
CA MET A 21 -0.51 -1.17 -6.09
C MET A 21 0.52 -1.86 -5.20
N MET A 22 0.12 -2.84 -4.38
CA MET A 22 1.06 -3.57 -3.50
C MET A 22 1.75 -4.76 -4.18
N VAL A 23 1.20 -5.27 -5.28
CA VAL A 23 1.79 -6.36 -6.07
C VAL A 23 3.26 -6.13 -6.45
N PRO A 24 3.67 -4.96 -6.98
CA PRO A 24 5.07 -4.71 -7.29
C PRO A 24 5.98 -4.69 -6.06
N TYR A 25 5.49 -4.27 -4.88
CA TYR A 25 6.26 -4.30 -3.64
C TYR A 25 6.51 -5.75 -3.19
N ILE A 26 5.50 -6.61 -3.27
CA ILE A 26 5.63 -8.05 -2.95
C ILE A 26 6.58 -8.75 -3.93
N LEU A 27 6.50 -8.44 -5.22
CA LEU A 27 7.41 -8.97 -6.24
C LEU A 27 8.85 -8.47 -6.08
N ALA A 28 9.03 -7.26 -5.53
CA ALA A 28 10.34 -6.74 -5.18
C ALA A 28 10.95 -7.48 -3.98
N ASP A 29 10.15 -7.82 -2.97
CA ASP A 29 10.59 -8.62 -1.82
C ASP A 29 10.85 -10.09 -2.20
N ASN A 30 9.98 -10.72 -3.00
CA ASN A 30 10.20 -12.07 -3.52
C ASN A 30 9.73 -12.23 -4.97
N PRO A 31 10.64 -12.18 -5.97
CA PRO A 31 10.27 -12.36 -7.38
C PRO A 31 9.81 -13.79 -7.72
N ASN A 32 10.09 -14.78 -6.87
CA ASN A 32 9.76 -16.19 -7.11
C ASN A 32 8.37 -16.62 -6.61
N ILE A 33 7.66 -15.77 -5.84
CA ILE A 33 6.35 -16.10 -5.24
C ILE A 33 5.25 -16.37 -6.30
N GLY A 34 5.47 -15.90 -7.53
CA GLY A 34 4.53 -16.04 -8.65
C GLY A 34 3.44 -14.97 -8.67
N HIS A 35 3.15 -14.42 -9.85
CA HIS A 35 2.24 -13.26 -10.03
C HIS A 35 0.83 -13.49 -9.45
N LYS A 36 0.27 -14.69 -9.59
CA LYS A 36 -1.08 -15.00 -9.07
C LYS A 36 -1.11 -14.95 -7.54
N ARG A 37 -0.10 -15.53 -6.89
CA ARG A 37 0.02 -15.54 -5.43
C ARG A 37 0.31 -14.14 -4.89
N ALA A 38 1.17 -13.37 -5.56
CA ALA A 38 1.42 -11.97 -5.21
C ALA A 38 0.15 -11.12 -5.27
N LEU A 39 -0.70 -11.34 -6.29
CA LEU A 39 -1.99 -10.64 -6.41
C LEU A 39 -2.96 -11.05 -5.30
N GLU A 40 -3.11 -12.33 -5.05
CA GLU A 40 -4.00 -12.86 -4.01
C GLU A 40 -3.57 -12.38 -2.61
N LEU A 41 -2.27 -12.38 -2.35
CA LEU A 41 -1.70 -11.87 -1.11
C LEU A 41 -1.91 -10.36 -0.98
N SER A 42 -1.61 -9.59 -2.02
CA SER A 42 -1.88 -8.16 -2.08
C SER A 42 -3.35 -7.84 -1.79
N GLU A 43 -4.27 -8.61 -2.37
CA GLU A 43 -5.71 -8.43 -2.14
C GLU A 43 -6.10 -8.72 -0.69
N GLN A 44 -5.59 -9.81 -0.10
CA GLN A 44 -5.84 -10.18 1.28
C GLN A 44 -5.24 -9.18 2.27
N MET A 45 -4.01 -8.71 2.04
CA MET A 45 -3.37 -7.69 2.89
C MET A 45 -4.14 -6.36 2.85
N THR A 46 -4.64 -6.00 1.67
CA THR A 46 -5.40 -4.77 1.49
C THR A 46 -6.85 -4.90 2.00
N TYR A 47 -7.35 -6.12 2.19
CA TYR A 47 -8.73 -6.39 2.62
C TYR A 47 -8.99 -5.85 4.04
N GLY A 48 -9.93 -4.92 4.16
CA GLY A 48 -10.26 -4.21 5.41
C GLY A 48 -9.61 -2.84 5.57
N HIS A 49 -8.45 -2.58 4.95
CA HIS A 49 -7.79 -1.26 4.98
C HIS A 49 -8.14 -0.36 3.78
N LYS A 50 -8.90 -0.88 2.80
CA LYS A 50 -9.37 -0.16 1.61
C LYS A 50 -9.96 1.23 1.88
N LEU A 51 -10.72 1.40 2.97
CA LEU A 51 -11.28 2.70 3.35
C LEU A 51 -10.24 3.68 3.90
N ASN A 52 -9.27 3.20 4.69
CA ASN A 52 -8.19 4.05 5.19
C ASN A 52 -7.33 4.59 4.03
N ILE A 53 -7.04 3.74 3.04
CA ILE A 53 -6.30 4.16 1.84
C ILE A 53 -7.10 5.18 1.02
N PHE A 54 -8.42 5.03 0.93
CA PHE A 54 -9.28 6.02 0.29
C PHE A 54 -9.22 7.38 0.98
N VAL A 55 -9.31 7.42 2.32
CA VAL A 55 -9.21 8.66 3.09
C VAL A 55 -7.82 9.29 2.91
N LEU A 56 -6.77 8.48 2.88
CA LEU A 56 -5.42 8.93 2.62
C LEU A 56 -5.29 9.60 1.25
N GLU A 57 -5.82 8.97 0.20
CA GLU A 57 -5.82 9.56 -1.14
C GLU A 57 -6.71 10.79 -1.27
N LEU A 58 -7.82 10.86 -0.53
CA LEU A 58 -8.65 12.07 -0.47
C LEU A 58 -7.87 13.25 0.15
N SER A 59 -7.05 12.98 1.16
CA SER A 59 -6.14 13.97 1.73
C SER A 59 -5.15 14.46 0.66
N PHE A 60 -4.48 13.55 -0.05
CA PHE A 60 -3.55 13.90 -1.13
C PHE A 60 -4.21 14.60 -2.32
N LEU A 61 -5.44 14.25 -2.69
CA LEU A 61 -6.17 14.89 -3.78
C LEU A 61 -6.36 16.40 -3.55
N GLY A 62 -6.53 16.82 -2.29
CA GLY A 62 -6.54 18.24 -1.91
C GLY A 62 -5.20 18.93 -2.22
N TRP A 63 -4.08 18.27 -1.91
CA TRP A 63 -2.74 18.76 -2.24
C TRP A 63 -2.47 18.80 -3.74
N TYR A 64 -3.01 17.85 -4.52
CA TYR A 64 -2.95 17.89 -5.98
C TYR A 64 -3.73 19.08 -6.55
N LEU A 65 -4.91 19.39 -6.00
CA LEU A 65 -5.71 20.54 -6.40
C LEU A 65 -5.01 21.87 -6.07
N LEU A 66 -4.42 21.98 -4.88
CA LEU A 66 -3.58 23.12 -4.50
C LEU A 66 -2.34 23.22 -5.39
N GLY A 67 -1.68 22.10 -5.67
CA GLY A 67 -0.50 22.03 -6.51
C GLY A 67 -0.79 22.44 -7.95
N LEU A 68 -1.95 22.08 -8.49
CA LEU A 68 -2.42 22.53 -9.80
C LEU A 68 -2.64 24.06 -9.82
N LEU A 69 -3.27 24.60 -8.77
CA LEU A 69 -3.53 26.04 -8.63
C LEU A 69 -2.22 26.83 -8.45
N ALA A 70 -1.20 26.21 -7.85
CA ALA A 70 0.16 26.74 -7.69
C ALA A 70 1.10 26.40 -8.88
N CYS A 71 0.62 26.48 -10.13
CA CYS A 71 1.42 26.23 -11.34
C CYS A 71 2.12 24.84 -11.38
N CYS A 72 1.45 23.78 -10.92
CA CYS A 72 1.95 22.40 -10.88
C CYS A 72 3.20 22.16 -10.00
N ILE A 73 3.72 23.18 -9.31
CA ILE A 73 4.93 23.07 -8.48
C ILE A 73 4.66 22.20 -7.25
N GLY A 74 3.46 22.32 -6.66
CA GLY A 74 3.06 21.49 -5.52
C GLY A 74 3.06 19.99 -5.86
N ILE A 75 2.82 19.60 -7.12
CA ILE A 75 2.75 18.20 -7.54
C ILE A 75 4.11 17.50 -7.39
N ILE A 76 5.21 18.22 -7.65
CA ILE A 76 6.57 17.69 -7.53
C ILE A 76 6.88 17.31 -6.07
N PHE A 77 6.37 18.09 -5.11
CA PHE A 77 6.53 17.80 -3.68
C PHE A 77 5.60 16.70 -3.17
N VAL A 78 4.40 16.57 -3.74
CA VAL A 78 3.43 15.55 -3.33
C VAL A 78 3.88 14.14 -3.73
N HIS A 79 4.55 13.99 -4.87
CA HIS A 79 4.97 12.68 -5.37
C HIS A 79 5.90 11.88 -4.42
N PRO A 80 7.00 12.45 -3.86
CA PRO A 80 7.83 11.73 -2.90
C PRO A 80 7.08 11.43 -1.60
N TYR A 81 6.19 12.32 -1.16
CA TYR A 81 5.33 12.09 0.00
C TYR A 81 4.39 10.90 -0.20
N LEU A 82 3.74 10.83 -1.37
CA LEU A 82 2.84 9.74 -1.72
C LEU A 82 3.60 8.41 -1.75
N ASN A 83 4.78 8.38 -2.38
CA ASN A 83 5.62 7.19 -2.44
C ASN A 83 6.07 6.72 -1.04
N ALA A 84 6.53 7.63 -0.18
CA ALA A 84 6.91 7.30 1.19
C ALA A 84 5.73 6.72 1.98
N THR A 85 4.56 7.32 1.84
CA THR A 85 3.35 6.86 2.53
C THR A 85 2.90 5.48 2.03
N MET A 86 3.00 5.21 0.73
CA MET A 86 2.70 3.89 0.16
C MET A 86 3.69 2.81 0.62
N ALA A 87 4.97 3.17 0.77
CA ALA A 87 5.97 2.27 1.33
C ALA A 87 5.68 1.93 2.81
N GLU A 88 5.39 2.92 3.63
CA GLU A 88 5.00 2.72 5.04
C GLU A 88 3.71 1.90 5.16
N LEU A 89 2.71 2.21 4.33
CA LEU A 89 1.47 1.44 4.26
C LEU A 89 1.75 -0.03 3.94
N TYR A 90 2.66 -0.31 3.00
CA TYR A 90 3.08 -1.68 2.68
C TYR A 90 3.71 -2.39 3.89
N LEU A 91 4.60 -1.73 4.62
CA LEU A 91 5.23 -2.30 5.82
C LEU A 91 4.20 -2.69 6.88
N VAL A 92 3.23 -1.80 7.15
CA VAL A 92 2.16 -2.05 8.12
C VAL A 92 1.26 -3.20 7.67
N LEU A 93 0.84 -3.21 6.38
CA LEU A 93 -0.02 -4.27 5.85
C LEU A 93 0.69 -5.64 5.87
N ARG A 94 1.99 -5.66 5.55
CA ARG A 94 2.82 -6.86 5.61
C ARG A 94 2.91 -7.40 7.04
N GLN A 95 3.13 -6.53 8.04
CA GLN A 95 3.18 -6.93 9.44
C GLN A 95 1.85 -7.55 9.92
N GLN A 96 0.73 -6.93 9.55
CA GLN A 96 -0.61 -7.47 9.84
C GLN A 96 -0.88 -8.80 9.13
N ALA A 97 -0.32 -9.02 7.94
CA ALA A 97 -0.47 -10.26 7.19
C ALA A 97 0.24 -11.43 7.88
N ILE A 98 1.44 -11.17 8.42
CA ILE A 98 2.23 -12.12 9.22
C ILE A 98 1.48 -12.46 10.51
N GLU A 99 0.97 -11.44 11.22
CA GLU A 99 0.19 -11.63 12.45
C GLU A 99 -1.05 -12.51 12.24
N LYS A 100 -1.73 -12.32 11.10
CA LYS A 100 -2.90 -13.12 10.71
C LYS A 100 -2.55 -14.51 10.12
N ASN A 101 -1.27 -14.89 10.09
CA ASN A 101 -0.78 -16.13 9.48
C ASN A 101 -1.27 -16.34 8.03
N LEU A 102 -1.49 -15.24 7.28
CA LEU A 102 -1.93 -15.29 5.87
C LEU A 102 -0.77 -15.62 4.92
N CYS A 103 0.45 -15.31 5.35
CA CYS A 103 1.71 -15.60 4.65
C CYS A 103 2.80 -15.86 5.68
N THR A 104 3.72 -16.78 5.35
CA THR A 104 4.87 -17.10 6.19
C THR A 104 6.02 -16.14 5.88
N CYS A 105 6.82 -15.76 6.87
CA CYS A 105 8.03 -14.93 6.69
C CYS A 105 8.99 -15.50 5.63
N GLU A 106 9.00 -16.83 5.45
CA GLU A 106 9.71 -17.53 4.36
C GLU A 106 9.22 -17.12 2.95
N GLU A 107 7.91 -16.93 2.74
CA GLU A 107 7.35 -16.54 1.43
C GLU A 107 7.77 -15.12 1.01
N LEU A 108 8.18 -14.26 1.95
CA LEU A 108 8.70 -12.92 1.68
C LEU A 108 10.22 -12.81 1.90
N MET A 109 10.94 -13.91 2.12
CA MET A 109 12.38 -13.93 2.42
C MET A 109 12.78 -13.04 3.62
N LEU A 110 11.84 -12.77 4.54
CA LEU A 110 12.06 -11.91 5.72
C LEU A 110 12.76 -12.64 6.87
N ASP A 111 12.85 -13.98 6.81
CA ASP A 111 13.48 -14.82 7.82
C ASP A 111 14.97 -14.48 8.02
N LEU A 112 15.65 -14.03 6.96
CA LEU A 112 17.04 -13.58 7.04
C LEU A 112 17.19 -12.23 7.75
N ILE A 113 16.18 -11.35 7.63
CA ILE A 113 16.19 -10.02 8.26
C ILE A 113 15.79 -10.12 9.73
N LEU A 114 14.78 -10.95 10.07
CA LEU A 114 14.43 -11.18 11.48
C LEU A 114 15.59 -11.86 12.21
N ARG A 115 16.15 -12.95 11.66
CA ARG A 115 17.26 -13.67 12.29
C ARG A 115 18.51 -12.80 12.50
N ASP A 116 18.76 -11.82 11.63
CA ASP A 116 19.86 -10.86 11.79
C ASP A 116 19.55 -9.78 12.84
N ASN A 117 18.30 -9.28 12.87
CA ASN A 117 17.86 -8.28 13.84
C ASN A 117 17.79 -8.83 15.28
N ASP A 118 17.38 -10.09 15.43
CA ASP A 118 17.41 -10.81 16.71
C ASP A 118 18.86 -10.90 17.25
N GLY A 119 19.84 -11.10 16.36
CA GLY A 119 21.27 -11.07 16.68
C GLY A 119 21.79 -9.68 17.07
N PHE A 120 21.19 -8.59 16.59
CA PHE A 120 21.54 -7.21 16.97
C PHE A 120 20.99 -6.82 18.35
N SER A 121 19.91 -7.48 18.81
CA SER A 121 19.30 -7.26 20.12
C SER A 121 20.04 -7.89 21.31
N GLU A 122 21.06 -8.72 21.03
CA GLU A 122 21.94 -9.34 22.05
C GLU A 122 23.25 -8.55 22.31
N PHE A 123 23.45 -7.40 21.66
CA PHE A 123 24.63 -6.52 21.85
C PHE A 123 24.31 -5.24 22.63
#